data_AF-A0A380H1J4-F1
#
_entry.id   AF-A0A380H1J4-F1
#
_cell.length_a   1.000
_cell.length_b   1.000
_cell.length_c   1.000
_cell.angle_alpha   90.00
_cell.angle_beta   90.00
_cell.angle_gamma   90.00
#
_symmetry.space_group_name_H-M   'P 1'
#
loop_
_entity.id
_entity.type
_entity.pdbx_description
1 polymer ?
#
loop_
_entity_poly.entity_id
_entity_poly.type
_entity_poly.pdbx_seq_one_letter_code
_entity_poly.pdbx_strand_id
1 'polypeptide(L)'
;MFAIFFSIIELILITSLYFKHNLTLNLLNFIISIIISFAICIYHIVTYTLPYDKFLNIFIASLLLLIKHRHLLTITKSRRSLSQILKVIYQVLLFFVACLYISTIPTPILNGIAIWLSSVALSTIFAFVNYVS
;
A
#
# COMPACT_ATOMS: atom_id res chain seq x y z
N MET A 1 11.76 -2.43 15.98
CA MET A 1 12.27 -3.66 15.30
C MET A 1 11.14 -4.55 14.82
N PHE A 2 10.11 -4.81 15.64
CA PHE A 2 8.96 -5.65 15.26
C PHE A 2 8.22 -5.14 14.00
N ALA A 3 7.84 -3.85 13.96
CA ALA A 3 7.16 -3.27 12.79
C ALA A 3 7.95 -3.40 11.48
N ILE A 4 9.25 -3.11 11.52
CA ILE A 4 10.16 -3.23 10.36
C ILE A 4 10.19 -4.67 9.83
N PHE A 5 10.27 -5.68 10.70
CA PHE A 5 10.27 -7.07 10.29
C PHE A 5 8.96 -7.45 9.57
N PHE A 6 7.81 -7.07 10.12
CA PHE A 6 6.51 -7.30 9.48
C PHE A 6 6.32 -6.50 8.19
N SER A 7 6.86 -5.29 8.12
CA SER A 7 6.88 -4.46 6.91
C SER A 7 7.68 -5.12 5.79
N ILE A 8 8.82 -5.75 6.09
CA ILE A 8 9.60 -6.51 5.10
C ILE A 8 8.81 -7.73 4.60
N ILE A 9 8.12 -8.46 5.49
CA ILE A 9 7.25 -9.58 5.09
C ILE A 9 6.13 -9.09 4.18
N GLU A 10 5.48 -7.98 4.53
CA GLU A 10 4.44 -7.36 3.71
C GLU A 10 4.97 -6.97 2.33
N LEU A 11 6.19 -6.43 2.24
CA LEU A 11 6.85 -6.10 0.98
C LEU A 11 7.12 -7.35 0.13
N ILE A 12 7.58 -8.44 0.75
CA ILE A 12 7.80 -9.73 0.07
C ILE A 12 6.47 -10.27 -0.48
N LEU A 13 5.38 -10.15 0.27
CA LEU A 13 4.05 -10.55 -0.20
C LEU A 13 3.61 -9.71 -1.41
N ILE A 14 3.76 -8.37 -1.34
CA ILE A 14 3.43 -7.46 -2.45
C ILE A 14 4.25 -7.78 -3.70
N THR A 15 5.55 -7.97 -3.55
CA THR A 15 6.45 -8.28 -4.67
C THR A 15 6.19 -9.68 -5.24
N SER A 16 5.82 -10.65 -4.40
CA SER A 16 5.42 -11.99 -4.88
C SER A 16 4.23 -11.94 -5.84
N LEU A 17 3.25 -11.08 -5.58
CA LEU A 17 2.10 -10.84 -6.46
C LEU A 17 2.48 -10.21 -7.82
N TYR A 18 3.65 -9.56 -7.89
CA TYR A 18 4.13 -8.97 -9.13
C TYR A 18 4.66 -10.03 -10.10
N PHE A 19 5.34 -11.08 -9.62
CA PHE A 19 6.08 -12.02 -10.46
C PHE A 19 5.32 -13.31 -10.87
N LYS A 20 4.16 -13.63 -10.28
CA LYS A 20 3.38 -14.83 -10.63
C LYS A 20 1.92 -14.50 -10.91
N HIS A 21 1.39 -14.99 -12.04
CA HIS A 21 0.01 -14.78 -12.49
C HIS A 21 -0.94 -15.94 -12.11
N ASN A 22 -0.44 -17.17 -11.88
CA ASN A 22 -1.29 -18.36 -11.65
C ASN A 22 -1.22 -18.99 -10.24
N LEU A 23 -0.32 -18.57 -9.35
CA LEU A 23 -0.13 -19.17 -8.00
C LEU A 23 -0.48 -18.20 -6.85
N THR A 24 -0.91 -16.99 -7.21
CA THR A 24 -0.85 -15.80 -6.34
C THR A 24 -2.04 -14.87 -6.52
N LEU A 25 -3.10 -15.27 -7.22
CA LEU A 25 -4.46 -14.78 -6.94
C LEU A 25 -5.00 -15.42 -5.64
N ASN A 26 -4.14 -15.51 -4.62
CA ASN A 26 -4.47 -16.21 -3.40
C ASN A 26 -5.06 -15.16 -2.47
N LEU A 27 -6.40 -15.14 -2.38
CA LEU A 27 -7.17 -14.43 -1.36
C LEU A 27 -6.50 -14.54 0.02
N LEU A 28 -5.86 -15.68 0.29
CA LEU A 28 -5.04 -15.93 1.46
C LEU A 28 -3.85 -14.96 1.62
N ASN A 29 -3.07 -14.67 0.58
CA ASN A 29 -1.98 -13.69 0.64
C ASN A 29 -2.50 -12.26 0.88
N PHE A 30 -3.68 -11.93 0.33
CA PHE A 30 -4.34 -10.66 0.61
C PHE A 30 -4.83 -10.56 2.06
N ILE A 31 -5.45 -11.62 2.57
CA ILE A 31 -5.89 -11.68 3.96
C ILE A 31 -4.69 -11.57 4.90
N ILE A 32 -3.60 -12.29 4.62
CA ILE A 32 -2.37 -12.22 5.40
C ILE A 32 -1.77 -10.82 5.36
N SER A 33 -1.72 -10.16 4.19
CA SER A 33 -1.19 -8.79 4.11
C SER A 33 -2.05 -7.81 4.91
N ILE A 34 -3.38 -7.93 4.88
CA ILE A 34 -4.28 -7.12 5.72
C ILE A 34 -4.00 -7.34 7.20
N ILE A 35 -3.91 -8.59 7.66
CA ILE A 35 -3.65 -8.93 9.06
C ILE A 35 -2.31 -8.33 9.51
N ILE A 36 -1.26 -8.50 8.69
CA ILE A 36 0.06 -7.93 8.96
C ILE A 36 -0.01 -6.40 9.02
N SER A 37 -0.69 -5.76 8.07
CA SER A 37 -0.84 -4.30 8.04
C SER A 37 -1.57 -3.80 9.29
N PHE A 38 -2.59 -4.50 9.76
CA PHE A 38 -3.27 -4.18 11.02
C PHE A 38 -2.36 -4.34 12.25
N ALA A 39 -1.56 -5.41 12.30
CA ALA A 39 -0.62 -5.63 13.40
C ALA A 39 0.44 -4.50 13.48
N ILE A 40 0.96 -4.06 12.35
CA ILE A 40 1.88 -2.91 12.26
C ILE A 40 1.19 -1.62 12.73
N CYS A 41 -0.06 -1.37 12.33
CA CYS A 41 -0.82 -0.21 12.79
C CYS A 41 -1.00 -0.19 14.32
N ILE A 42 -1.41 -1.32 14.90
CA ILE A 42 -1.57 -1.44 16.36
C ILE A 42 -0.24 -1.17 17.06
N TYR A 43 0.87 -1.70 16.54
CA TYR A 43 2.20 -1.45 17.09
C TYR A 43 2.55 0.05 17.11
N HIS A 44 2.35 0.77 15.99
CA HIS A 44 2.64 2.21 15.93
C HIS A 44 1.72 3.04 16.82
N ILE A 45 0.46 2.64 16.98
CA ILE A 45 -0.48 3.29 17.91
C ILE A 45 -0.03 3.09 19.36
N VAL A 46 0.31 1.87 19.76
CA VAL A 46 0.72 1.54 21.14
C VAL A 46 2.05 2.19 21.50
N THR A 47 2.99 2.24 20.56
CA THR A 47 4.34 2.80 20.81
C THR A 47 4.44 4.29 20.53
N TYR A 48 3.37 4.93 20.04
CA TYR A 48 3.35 6.34 19.61
C TYR A 48 4.47 6.69 18.62
N THR A 49 4.84 5.75 17.76
CA THR A 49 5.91 5.94 16.77
C THR A 49 5.34 6.23 15.39
N LEU A 50 6.09 6.98 14.58
CA LEU A 50 5.71 7.30 13.21
C LEU A 50 5.89 6.07 12.29
N PRO A 51 4.92 5.76 11.41
CA PRO A 51 4.92 4.56 10.55
C PRO A 51 5.73 4.77 9.25
N TYR A 52 7.02 5.09 9.36
CA TYR A 52 7.89 5.35 8.20
C TYR A 52 8.08 4.10 7.31
N ASP A 53 8.06 2.92 7.92
CA ASP A 53 8.10 1.62 7.25
C ASP A 53 6.89 1.41 6.33
N LYS A 54 5.68 1.78 6.79
CA LYS A 54 4.48 1.74 5.94
C LYS A 54 4.56 2.70 4.75
N PHE A 55 5.16 3.87 4.94
CA PHE A 55 5.36 4.82 3.84
C PHE A 55 6.22 4.23 2.73
N LEU A 56 7.31 3.58 3.13
CA LEU A 56 8.23 2.93 2.20
C LEU A 56 7.52 1.80 1.44
N ASN A 57 6.72 0.98 2.11
CA ASN A 57 5.95 -0.09 1.48
C ASN A 57 4.97 0.42 0.42
N ILE A 58 4.24 1.50 0.69
CA ILE A 58 3.27 2.07 -0.26
C ILE A 58 3.97 2.72 -1.46
N PHE A 59 5.08 3.40 -1.21
CA PHE A 59 5.89 3.98 -2.27
C PHE A 59 6.41 2.89 -3.22
N ILE A 60 6.95 1.79 -2.69
CA ILE A 60 7.39 0.66 -3.51
C ILE A 60 6.21 -0.02 -4.23
N ALA A 61 5.09 -0.26 -3.54
CA ALA A 61 3.92 -0.90 -4.12
C ALA A 61 3.32 -0.10 -5.29
N SER A 62 3.24 1.22 -5.15
CA SER A 62 2.77 2.12 -6.21
C SER A 62 3.73 2.16 -7.41
N LEU A 63 5.05 2.14 -7.18
CA LEU A 63 6.05 2.00 -8.24
C LEU A 63 5.91 0.67 -8.98
N LEU A 64 5.76 -0.44 -8.26
CA LEU A 64 5.58 -1.76 -8.85
C LEU A 64 4.32 -1.83 -9.73
N LEU A 65 3.20 -1.26 -9.29
CA LEU A 65 1.99 -1.11 -10.11
C LEU A 65 2.27 -0.38 -11.42
N LEU A 66 3.00 0.73 -11.34
CA LEU A 66 3.31 1.57 -12.50
C LEU A 66 4.18 0.83 -13.52
N ILE A 67 5.16 0.06 -13.05
CA ILE A 67 6.02 -0.78 -13.91
C ILE A 67 5.19 -1.91 -14.52
N LYS A 68 4.34 -2.60 -13.74
CA LYS A 68 3.50 -3.72 -14.22
C LYS A 68 2.60 -3.30 -15.38
N HIS A 69 1.95 -2.14 -15.22
CA HIS A 69 0.99 -1.62 -16.18
C HIS A 69 1.64 -0.75 -17.27
N ARG A 70 2.98 -0.72 -17.36
CA ARG A 70 3.69 0.03 -18.40
C ARG A 70 3.27 -0.37 -19.82
N HIS A 71 2.90 -1.63 -20.04
CA HIS A 71 2.41 -2.09 -21.35
C HIS A 71 1.09 -1.42 -21.77
N LEU A 72 0.26 -0.94 -20.84
CA LEU A 72 -0.97 -0.21 -21.17
C LEU A 72 -0.67 1.21 -21.70
N LEU A 73 0.58 1.70 -21.60
CA LEU A 73 1.02 2.98 -22.20
C LEU A 73 1.24 2.88 -23.72
N THR A 74 1.54 1.68 -24.25
CA THR A 74 1.87 1.49 -25.67
C THR A 74 0.61 1.36 -26.54
N ILE A 75 -0.50 0.89 -25.98
CA ILE A 75 -1.77 0.72 -26.71
C ILE A 75 -2.61 2.01 -26.63
N THR A 76 -2.91 2.60 -27.79
CA THR A 76 -3.68 3.86 -27.90
C THR A 76 -5.09 3.76 -27.32
N LYS A 77 -5.74 2.61 -27.44
CA LYS A 77 -7.10 2.34 -26.92
C LYS A 77 -7.16 2.25 -25.38
N SER A 78 -6.06 1.87 -24.71
CA SER A 78 -6.00 1.72 -23.24
C SER A 78 -5.54 2.98 -22.50
N ARG A 79 -5.10 4.03 -23.21
CA ARG A 79 -4.62 5.28 -22.61
C ARG A 79 -5.61 5.93 -21.65
N ARG A 80 -6.92 5.85 -21.94
CA ARG A 80 -7.96 6.44 -21.10
C ARG A 80 -8.12 5.69 -19.77
N SER A 81 -8.05 4.36 -19.79
CA SER A 81 -8.03 3.51 -18.59
C SER A 81 -6.77 3.76 -17.77
N LEU A 82 -5.60 3.78 -18.41
CA LEU A 82 -4.34 4.03 -17.72
C LEU A 82 -4.27 5.44 -17.10
N SER A 83 -4.82 6.47 -17.75
CA SER A 83 -4.94 7.80 -17.16
C SER A 83 -5.81 7.81 -15.89
N GLN A 84 -6.87 7.02 -15.85
CA GLN A 84 -7.69 6.87 -14.64
C GLN A 84 -6.93 6.15 -13.53
N ILE A 85 -6.20 5.08 -13.85
CA ILE A 85 -5.36 4.34 -12.88
C ILE A 85 -4.29 5.25 -12.29
N LEU A 86 -3.58 6.03 -13.13
CA LEU A 86 -2.57 6.98 -12.68
C LEU A 86 -3.16 8.09 -11.80
N LYS A 87 -4.36 8.58 -12.13
CA LYS A 87 -5.07 9.55 -11.28
C LYS A 87 -5.38 8.95 -9.90
N VAL A 88 -5.86 7.71 -9.84
CA VAL A 88 -6.15 7.04 -8.58
C VAL A 88 -4.86 6.84 -7.77
N ILE A 89 -3.79 6.33 -8.37
CA ILE A 89 -2.49 6.16 -7.70
C ILE A 89 -1.98 7.51 -7.15
N TYR A 90 -2.06 8.57 -7.94
CA TYR A 90 -1.66 9.91 -7.52
C TYR A 90 -2.51 10.45 -6.36
N GLN A 91 -3.83 10.28 -6.42
CA GLN A 91 -4.74 10.67 -5.34
C GLN A 91 -4.46 9.91 -4.05
N VAL A 92 -4.20 8.59 -4.14
CA VAL A 92 -3.86 7.75 -2.98
C VAL A 92 -2.52 8.17 -2.37
N LEU A 93 -1.50 8.47 -3.19
CA LEU A 93 -0.21 8.98 -2.72
C LEU A 93 -0.37 10.34 -2.00
N LEU A 94 -1.11 11.28 -2.58
CA LEU A 94 -1.39 12.58 -1.95
C LEU A 94 -2.14 12.42 -0.62
N PHE A 95 -3.18 11.58 -0.60
CA PHE A 95 -3.94 11.27 0.61
C PHE A 95 -3.04 10.68 1.70
N PHE A 96 -2.12 9.80 1.31
CA PHE A 96 -1.19 9.17 2.23
C PHE A 96 -0.14 10.15 2.79
N VAL A 97 0.37 11.06 1.96
CA VAL A 97 1.26 12.16 2.41
C VAL A 97 0.55 13.08 3.41
N ALA A 98 -0.74 13.37 3.18
CA ALA A 98 -1.54 14.13 4.13
C ALA A 98 -1.71 13.36 5.46
N CYS A 99 -1.94 12.05 5.43
CA CYS A 99 -1.98 11.22 6.63
C CYS A 99 -0.66 11.26 7.40
N LEU A 100 0.48 11.16 6.72
CA LEU A 100 1.79 11.29 7.37
C LEU A 100 1.99 12.66 8.02
N TYR A 101 1.59 13.73 7.35
CA TYR A 101 1.66 15.07 7.93
C TYR A 101 0.83 15.15 9.22
N ILE A 102 -0.41 14.66 9.20
CA ILE A 102 -1.30 14.62 10.37
C ILE A 102 -0.70 13.75 11.50
N SER A 103 -0.01 12.66 11.15
CA SER A 103 0.65 11.75 12.10
C SER A 103 1.79 12.42 12.88
N THR A 104 2.38 13.51 12.36
CA THR A 104 3.42 14.28 13.08
C THR A 104 2.87 15.18 14.19
N ILE A 105 1.55 15.41 14.23
CA ILE A 105 0.91 16.18 15.29
C ILE A 105 0.98 15.36 16.59
N PRO A 106 1.42 15.93 17.73
CA PRO A 106 1.59 15.22 19.01
C PRO A 106 0.26 14.96 19.73
N THR A 107 -0.75 14.56 18.97
CA THR A 107 -2.08 14.19 19.44
C THR A 107 -2.32 12.72 19.10
N PRO A 108 -2.41 11.83 20.10
CA PRO A 108 -2.43 10.38 19.89
C PRO A 108 -3.63 9.90 19.06
N ILE A 109 -4.77 10.58 19.19
CA ILE A 109 -6.00 10.28 18.45
C ILE A 109 -5.82 10.54 16.95
N LEU A 110 -5.27 11.71 16.59
CA LEU A 110 -5.03 12.05 15.18
C LEU A 110 -3.95 11.15 14.56
N ASN A 111 -2.91 10.81 15.33
CA ASN A 111 -1.90 9.86 14.88
C ASN A 111 -2.52 8.49 14.59
N GLY A 112 -3.37 7.97 15.50
CA GLY A 112 -4.06 6.69 15.30
C GLY A 112 -4.99 6.68 14.08
N ILE A 113 -5.76 7.75 13.87
CA ILE A 113 -6.63 7.89 12.69
C ILE A 113 -5.79 7.91 11.40
N ALA A 114 -4.69 8.67 11.39
CA ALA A 114 -3.81 8.76 10.23
C ALA A 114 -3.14 7.41 9.90
N ILE A 115 -2.65 6.69 10.91
CA ILE A 115 -2.08 5.34 10.77
C ILE A 115 -3.14 4.34 10.25
N TRP A 116 -4.37 4.46 10.70
CA TRP A 116 -5.47 3.60 10.26
C TRP A 116 -5.85 3.86 8.80
N LEU A 117 -6.04 5.12 8.41
CA LEU A 117 -6.29 5.54 7.02
C LEU A 117 -5.15 5.10 6.09
N SER A 118 -3.92 5.13 6.60
CA SER A 118 -2.73 4.61 5.94
C SER A 118 -2.86 3.11 5.59
N SER A 119 -3.38 2.30 6.52
CA SER A 119 -3.64 0.87 6.28
C SER A 119 -4.67 0.63 5.18
N VAL A 120 -5.72 1.46 5.12
CA VAL A 120 -6.77 1.39 4.09
C VAL A 120 -6.21 1.73 2.71
N ALA A 121 -5.33 2.72 2.61
CA ALA A 121 -4.64 3.04 1.36
C ALA A 121 -3.75 1.87 0.87
N LEU A 122 -3.08 1.17 1.78
CA LEU A 122 -2.25 0.00 1.42
C LEU A 122 -3.11 -1.17 0.94
N SER A 123 -4.19 -1.49 1.65
CA SER A 123 -5.09 -2.59 1.28
C SER A 123 -5.81 -2.34 -0.05
N THR A 124 -6.17 -1.09 -0.35
CA THR A 124 -6.76 -0.72 -1.64
C THR A 124 -5.77 -0.85 -2.80
N ILE A 125 -4.51 -0.42 -2.61
CA ILE A 125 -3.43 -0.65 -3.59
C ILE A 125 -3.23 -2.15 -3.84
N PHE A 126 -3.19 -2.95 -2.77
CA PHE A 126 -3.00 -4.39 -2.86
C PHE A 126 -4.17 -5.09 -3.56
N ALA A 127 -5.41 -4.70 -3.24
CA ALA A 127 -6.60 -5.19 -3.93
C ALA A 127 -6.58 -4.83 -5.41
N PHE A 128 -6.12 -3.63 -5.75
CA PHE A 128 -5.95 -3.20 -7.13
C PHE A 128 -4.89 -4.03 -7.87
N VAL A 129 -3.75 -4.31 -7.24
CA VAL A 129 -2.72 -5.22 -7.78
C VAL A 129 -3.32 -6.59 -8.08
N ASN A 130 -4.13 -7.15 -7.17
CA ASN A 130 -4.76 -8.46 -7.33
C ASN A 130 -5.90 -8.50 -8.34
N TYR A 131 -6.65 -7.41 -8.51
CA TYR A 131 -7.77 -7.39 -9.46
C TYR A 131 -7.30 -7.20 -10.91
N VAL A 132 -6.24 -6.41 -11.10
CA VAL A 132 -5.68 -6.14 -12.43
C VAL A 132 -4.53 -7.08 -12.78
N SER A 133 -4.02 -7.88 -11.82
CA SER A 133 -3.07 -8.96 -12.07
C SER A 133 -3.70 -10.07 -12.86
#